data_AF-A0AA90NI61-F1
#
_entry.id   AF-A0AA90NI61-F1
#
_cell.length_a   1.000
_cell.length_b   1.000
_cell.length_c   1.000
_cell.angle_alpha   90.00
_cell.angle_beta   90.00
_cell.angle_gamma   90.00
#
_symmetry.space_group_name_H-M   'P 1'
#
loop_
_entity.id
_entity.type
_entity.pdbx_description
1 polymer ?
#
loop_
_entity_poly.entity_id
_entity_poly.type
_entity_poly.pdbx_seq_one_letter_code
_entity_poly.pdbx_strand_id
1 'polypeptide(L)'
;MPEQSRHISIVIERPALEVYAFARDPENLPLWAAGLATGVRHDGDDLITDSPMGEVRVRFANDNEYGVLDHDVTLPDGTVVNNPLRVLRHPDGAEVLFTVRRLGASDADFDRDCGTVRSDLERLRGLLL
;
A
#
# COMPACT_ATOMS: atom_id res chain seq x y z
N MET A 1 -7.53 -25.75 -1.12
CA MET A 1 -6.20 -25.40 -0.58
C MET A 1 -6.32 -24.03 0.08
N PRO A 2 -5.57 -23.73 1.15
CA PRO A 2 -5.64 -22.41 1.76
C PRO A 2 -5.15 -21.33 0.80
N GLU A 3 -5.73 -20.14 0.88
CA GLU A 3 -5.31 -18.96 0.14
C GLU A 3 -3.86 -18.60 0.51
N GLN A 4 -3.04 -18.25 -0.48
CA GLN A 4 -1.63 -17.91 -0.27
C GLN A 4 -1.44 -16.40 -0.12
N SER A 5 -0.53 -16.02 0.79
CA SER A 5 -0.03 -14.65 0.94
C SER A 5 1.48 -14.59 0.79
N ARG A 6 2.00 -13.43 0.39
CA ARG A 6 3.42 -13.10 0.43
C ARG A 6 3.62 -11.76 1.13
N HIS A 7 4.64 -11.71 1.96
CA HIS A 7 5.03 -10.51 2.68
C HIS A 7 6.20 -9.86 1.96
N ILE A 8 6.00 -8.64 1.50
CA ILE A 8 7.04 -7.83 0.85
C ILE A 8 7.45 -6.77 1.87
N SER A 9 8.71 -6.76 2.28
CA SER A 9 9.24 -5.73 3.14
C SER A 9 10.55 -5.14 2.66
N ILE A 10 10.80 -3.92 3.15
CA ILE A 10 12.05 -3.18 3.02
C ILE A 10 12.37 -2.48 4.34
N VAL A 11 13.64 -2.17 4.55
CA VAL A 11 14.09 -1.28 5.63
C VAL A 11 14.40 0.09 5.06
N ILE A 12 13.93 1.13 5.75
CA ILE A 12 14.20 2.54 5.47
C ILE A 12 14.95 3.12 6.68
N GLU A 13 16.09 3.77 6.44
CA GLU A 13 16.98 4.33 7.49
C GLU A 13 16.43 5.63 8.08
N ARG A 14 15.17 5.62 8.51
CA ARG A 14 14.44 6.74 9.13
C ARG A 14 13.58 6.27 10.30
N PRO A 15 13.26 7.15 11.27
CA PRO A 15 12.35 6.82 12.35
C PRO A 15 10.99 6.33 11.84
N ALA A 16 10.45 5.25 12.41
CA ALA A 16 9.19 4.64 11.98
C ALA A 16 8.01 5.63 11.92
N LEU A 17 7.92 6.59 12.85
CA LEU A 17 6.86 7.60 12.83
C LEU A 17 7.00 8.59 11.66
N GLU A 18 8.22 8.92 11.23
CA GLU A 18 8.44 9.78 10.07
C GLU A 18 8.07 9.05 8.77
N VAL A 19 8.48 7.79 8.64
CA VAL A 19 8.11 6.93 7.51
C VAL A 19 6.60 6.75 7.44
N TYR A 20 5.95 6.46 8.57
CA TYR A 20 4.49 6.36 8.68
C TYR A 20 3.80 7.65 8.26
N ALA A 21 4.23 8.80 8.80
CA ALA A 21 3.64 10.10 8.49
C ALA A 21 3.78 10.46 7.00
N PHE A 22 4.92 10.18 6.40
CA PHE A 22 5.13 10.40 4.97
C PHE A 22 4.28 9.46 4.11
N ALA A 23 4.30 8.16 4.41
CA ALA A 23 3.63 7.14 3.60
C ALA A 23 2.09 7.24 3.66
N ARG A 24 1.52 7.72 4.76
CA ARG A 24 0.06 7.87 4.93
C ARG A 24 -0.50 9.14 4.29
N ASP A 25 0.35 10.13 4.04
CA ASP A 25 -0.09 11.43 3.56
C ASP A 25 -0.65 11.28 2.13
N PRO A 26 -1.93 11.60 1.91
CA PRO A 26 -2.55 11.50 0.59
C PRO A 26 -1.81 12.28 -0.50
N GLU A 27 -1.14 13.38 -0.16
CA GLU A 27 -0.35 14.17 -1.13
C GLU A 27 0.94 13.43 -1.56
N ASN A 28 1.47 12.55 -0.70
CA ASN A 28 2.66 11.76 -0.99
C ASN A 28 2.34 10.42 -1.66
N LEU A 29 1.12 9.89 -1.51
CA LEU A 29 0.72 8.59 -2.09
C LEU A 29 1.03 8.46 -3.59
N PRO A 30 0.71 9.45 -4.46
CA PRO A 30 1.04 9.37 -5.89
C PRO A 30 2.54 9.30 -6.19
N LEU A 31 3.39 9.76 -5.27
CA LEU A 31 4.84 9.79 -5.46
C LEU A 31 5.48 8.40 -5.37
N TRP A 32 4.87 7.47 -4.63
CA TRP A 32 5.44 6.15 -4.39
C TRP A 32 4.52 4.98 -4.74
N ALA A 33 3.19 5.14 -4.68
CA ALA A 33 2.23 4.09 -5.01
C ALA A 33 1.74 4.25 -6.46
N ALA A 34 2.20 3.38 -7.36
CA ALA A 34 1.87 3.45 -8.79
C ALA A 34 0.36 3.36 -9.03
N GLY A 35 -0.34 2.53 -8.25
CA GLY A 35 -1.80 2.40 -8.34
C GLY A 35 -2.57 3.67 -7.98
N LEU A 36 -1.91 4.68 -7.39
CA LEU A 36 -2.47 5.97 -7.01
C LEU A 36 -1.81 7.15 -7.76
N ALA A 37 -0.97 6.88 -8.76
CA ALA A 37 -0.21 7.92 -9.46
C ALA A 37 -1.08 8.80 -10.39
N THR A 38 -2.29 8.34 -10.73
CA THR A 38 -3.17 9.02 -11.69
C THR A 38 -4.51 9.38 -11.06
N GLY A 39 -4.82 10.68 -11.02
CA GLY A 39 -6.19 11.15 -10.80
C GLY A 39 -6.76 10.86 -9.41
N VAL A 40 -5.98 10.98 -8.34
CA VAL A 40 -6.50 10.85 -6.97
C VAL A 40 -7.39 12.05 -6.65
N ARG A 41 -8.65 11.78 -6.33
CA ARG A 41 -9.61 12.77 -5.82
C ARG A 41 -10.07 12.37 -4.42
N HIS A 42 -10.18 13.34 -3.53
CA HIS A 42 -10.74 13.11 -2.20
C HIS A 42 -12.27 13.06 -2.25
N ASP A 43 -12.85 12.14 -1.49
CA ASP A 43 -14.29 12.02 -1.25
C ASP A 43 -14.54 11.68 0.23
N GLY A 44 -14.58 12.73 1.07
CA GLY A 44 -14.58 12.57 2.53
C GLY A 44 -13.27 11.93 3.00
N ASP A 45 -13.39 10.81 3.73
CA ASP A 45 -12.26 10.02 4.23
C ASP A 45 -11.68 9.05 3.17
N ASP A 46 -12.28 9.00 1.99
CA ASP A 46 -11.86 8.10 0.91
C ASP A 46 -11.05 8.83 -0.15
N LEU A 47 -10.16 8.06 -0.78
CA LEU A 47 -9.50 8.44 -2.03
C LEU A 47 -10.14 7.69 -3.17
N ILE A 48 -10.39 8.38 -4.28
CA ILE A 48 -10.91 7.80 -5.49
C ILE A 48 -9.88 7.95 -6.60
N THR A 49 -9.63 6.88 -7.35
CA THR A 49 -8.62 6.85 -8.41
C THR A 49 -9.10 6.03 -9.60
N ASP A 50 -8.64 6.41 -10.78
CA ASP A 50 -8.89 5.68 -12.01
C ASP A 50 -7.94 4.48 -12.13
N SER A 51 -8.51 3.31 -12.39
CA SER A 51 -7.74 2.09 -12.68
C SER A 51 -8.18 1.48 -14.02
N PRO A 52 -7.40 0.55 -14.60
CA PRO A 52 -7.85 -0.20 -15.78
C PRO A 52 -9.16 -0.98 -15.57
N MET A 53 -9.55 -1.22 -14.32
CA MET A 53 -10.80 -1.90 -13.96
C MET A 53 -11.98 -0.93 -13.83
N GLY A 54 -11.75 0.38 -13.88
CA GLY A 54 -12.71 1.44 -13.59
C GLY A 54 -12.31 2.28 -12.37
N GLU A 55 -13.21 3.17 -11.94
CA GLU A 55 -13.04 3.98 -10.73
C GLU A 55 -13.02 3.07 -9.49
N VAL A 56 -11.97 3.16 -8.67
CA VAL A 56 -11.85 2.42 -7.41
C VAL A 56 -11.80 3.38 -6.22
N ARG A 57 -12.31 2.93 -5.08
CA ARG A 57 -12.33 3.68 -3.82
C ARG A 57 -11.38 3.06 -2.81
N VAL A 58 -10.51 3.88 -2.25
CA VAL A 58 -9.49 3.48 -1.27
C VAL A 58 -9.79 4.12 0.07
N ARG A 59 -9.92 3.31 1.12
CA ARG A 59 -10.09 3.77 2.49
C ARG A 59 -8.94 3.26 3.34
N PHE A 60 -8.14 4.18 3.88
CA PHE A 60 -7.07 3.85 4.81
C PHE A 60 -7.59 3.68 6.23
N ALA A 61 -6.86 2.91 7.03
CA ALA A 61 -7.03 2.90 8.47
C ALA A 61 -6.87 4.31 9.06
N ASN A 62 -7.63 4.59 10.12
CA ASN A 62 -7.51 5.85 10.86
C ASN A 62 -6.10 6.06 11.40
N ASP A 63 -5.76 7.32 11.66
CA ASP A 63 -4.47 7.65 12.25
C ASP A 63 -4.23 6.91 13.55
N ASN A 64 -3.04 6.33 13.69
CA ASN A 64 -2.69 5.49 14.82
C ASN A 64 -1.17 5.49 15.09
N GLU A 65 -0.81 5.26 16.35
CA GLU A 65 0.58 5.19 16.80
C GLU A 65 1.27 3.84 16.51
N TYR A 66 0.51 2.88 15.98
CA TYR A 66 0.96 1.49 15.76
C TYR A 66 1.56 1.26 14.38
N GLY A 67 1.57 2.28 13.53
CA GLY A 67 2.12 2.19 12.17
C GLY A 67 1.23 1.42 11.20
N VAL A 68 -0.08 1.32 11.45
CA VAL A 68 -1.01 0.60 10.58
C VAL A 68 -1.46 1.52 9.44
N LEU A 69 -1.13 1.16 8.20
CA LEU A 69 -1.63 1.79 6.96
C LEU A 69 -2.44 0.78 6.12
N ASP A 70 -3.05 -0.20 6.79
CA ASP A 70 -3.98 -1.11 6.15
C ASP A 70 -5.03 -0.28 5.39
N HIS A 71 -5.38 -0.70 4.19
CA HIS A 71 -6.39 -0.01 3.39
C HIS A 71 -7.26 -0.98 2.62
N ASP A 72 -8.52 -0.60 2.46
CA ASP A 72 -9.49 -1.33 1.68
C ASP A 72 -9.64 -0.66 0.31
N VAL A 73 -9.56 -1.47 -0.75
CA VAL A 73 -9.83 -1.05 -2.13
C VAL A 73 -11.18 -1.64 -2.54
N THR A 74 -12.15 -0.78 -2.80
CA THR A 74 -13.47 -1.17 -3.32
C THR A 74 -13.47 -1.05 -4.84
N LEU A 75 -13.71 -2.17 -5.51
CA LEU A 75 -13.81 -2.29 -6.97
C LEU A 75 -15.19 -1.81 -7.46
N PRO A 76 -15.36 -1.54 -8.77
CA PRO A 76 -16.64 -1.08 -9.33
C PRO A 76 -17.81 -2.04 -9.11
N ASP A 77 -17.54 -3.34 -8.93
CA ASP A 77 -18.54 -4.36 -8.65
C ASP A 77 -18.93 -4.45 -7.16
N GLY A 78 -18.33 -3.61 -6.30
CA GLY A 78 -18.53 -3.58 -4.86
C GLY A 78 -17.64 -4.55 -4.07
N THR A 79 -16.80 -5.34 -4.74
CA THR A 79 -15.82 -6.20 -4.07
C THR A 79 -14.83 -5.36 -3.29
N VAL A 80 -14.59 -5.72 -2.03
CA VAL A 80 -13.62 -5.05 -1.15
C VAL A 80 -12.40 -5.94 -0.98
N VAL A 81 -11.25 -5.42 -1.41
CA VAL A 81 -9.94 -6.05 -1.24
C VAL A 81 -9.20 -5.34 -0.12
N ASN A 82 -8.97 -6.04 0.98
CA ASN A 82 -8.14 -5.54 2.06
C ASN A 82 -6.65 -5.69 1.72
N ASN A 83 -5.86 -4.65 1.99
CA ASN A 83 -4.42 -4.58 1.73
C ASN A 83 -3.68 -4.23 3.03
N PRO A 84 -3.14 -5.23 3.76
CA PRO A 84 -2.39 -4.98 4.98
C PRO A 84 -1.04 -4.33 4.67
N LEU A 85 -0.78 -3.19 5.28
CA LEU A 85 0.45 -2.41 5.14
C LEU A 85 0.82 -1.82 6.49
N ARG A 86 2.05 -2.07 6.94
CA ARG A 86 2.53 -1.59 8.24
C ARG A 86 3.92 -0.98 8.16
N VAL A 87 4.14 0.03 8.99
CA VAL A 87 5.45 0.58 9.30
C VAL A 87 5.83 0.16 10.71
N LEU A 88 6.82 -0.72 10.82
CA LEU A 88 7.28 -1.31 12.07
C LEU A 88 8.59 -0.64 12.50
N ARG A 89 8.84 -0.62 13.81
CA ARG A 89 10.17 -0.24 14.34
C ARG A 89 11.20 -1.30 13.94
N HIS A 90 12.33 -0.86 13.40
CA HIS A 90 13.46 -1.70 13.05
C HIS A 90 14.73 -1.16 13.72
N PRO A 91 15.72 -1.99 14.12
CA PRO A 91 16.98 -1.51 14.71
C PRO A 91 17.68 -0.43 13.87
N ASP A 92 17.58 -0.52 12.55
CA ASP A 92 18.18 0.42 11.60
C ASP A 92 17.22 1.52 11.10
N GLY A 93 16.03 1.64 11.69
CA GLY A 93 15.02 2.65 11.30
C GLY A 93 13.60 2.11 11.31
N ALA A 94 13.02 1.94 10.12
CA ALA A 94 11.67 1.44 9.93
C ALA A 94 11.64 0.26 8.96
N GLU A 95 10.87 -0.77 9.28
CA GLU A 95 10.52 -1.83 8.33
C GLU A 95 9.12 -1.58 7.79
N VAL A 96 9.00 -1.38 6.47
CA VAL A 96 7.70 -1.26 5.80
C VAL A 96 7.32 -2.63 5.25
N LEU A 97 6.17 -3.16 5.65
CA LEU A 97 5.70 -4.51 5.34
C LEU A 97 4.33 -4.46 4.66
N PHE A 98 4.24 -4.95 3.43
CA PHE A 98 3.00 -5.13 2.69
C PHE A 98 2.66 -6.62 2.57
N THR A 99 1.39 -7.00 2.76
CA THR A 99 0.93 -8.38 2.56
C THR A 99 0.08 -8.51 1.29
N VAL A 100 0.65 -9.14 0.27
CA VAL A 100 -0.04 -9.44 -1.00
C VAL A 100 -0.78 -10.76 -0.86
N ARG A 101 -2.08 -10.77 -1.20
CA ARG A 101 -2.93 -11.98 -1.21
C ARG A 101 -3.17 -12.41 -2.64
N ARG A 102 -3.09 -13.71 -2.93
CA ARG A 102 -3.28 -14.24 -4.29
C ARG A 102 -4.70 -13.99 -4.82
N LEU A 103 -5.71 -14.15 -3.98
CA LEU A 103 -7.14 -13.96 -4.28
C LEU A 103 -7.60 -14.64 -5.58
N GLY A 104 -7.20 -15.91 -5.77
CA GLY A 104 -7.55 -16.69 -6.96
C GLY A 104 -6.79 -16.32 -8.24
N ALA A 105 -5.85 -15.37 -8.19
CA ALA A 105 -4.99 -15.02 -9.33
C ALA A 105 -4.12 -16.21 -9.78
N SER A 106 -3.64 -16.18 -11.02
CA SER A 106 -2.63 -17.14 -11.48
C SER A 106 -1.30 -16.92 -10.75
N ASP A 107 -0.41 -17.93 -10.75
CA ASP A 107 0.92 -17.79 -10.12
C ASP A 107 1.71 -16.62 -10.76
N ALA A 108 1.63 -16.49 -12.08
CA ALA A 108 2.30 -15.43 -12.83
C ALA A 108 1.73 -14.04 -12.52
N ASP A 109 0.42 -13.92 -12.28
CA ASP A 109 -0.20 -12.65 -11.90
C ASP A 109 0.17 -12.27 -10.47
N PHE A 110 0.16 -13.24 -9.55
CA PHE A 110 0.58 -13.06 -8.16
C PHE A 110 2.07 -12.67 -8.04
N ASP A 111 2.94 -13.27 -8.85
CA ASP A 111 4.35 -12.89 -8.95
C ASP A 111 4.53 -11.45 -9.45
N ARG A 112 3.76 -11.05 -10.48
CA ARG A 112 3.80 -9.67 -11.00
C ARG A 112 3.32 -8.67 -9.96
N ASP A 113 2.23 -8.96 -9.26
CA ASP A 113 1.68 -8.09 -8.22
C ASP A 113 2.67 -7.88 -7.06
N CYS A 114 3.33 -8.96 -6.60
CA CYS A 114 4.43 -8.87 -5.64
C CYS A 114 5.59 -7.99 -6.14
N GLY A 115 5.90 -8.04 -7.44
CA GLY A 115 6.93 -7.20 -8.08
C GLY A 115 6.55 -5.72 -8.13
N THR A 116 5.28 -5.42 -8.42
CA THR A 116 4.74 -4.05 -8.38
C THR A 116 4.83 -3.47 -6.98
N VAL A 117 4.34 -4.20 -5.97
CA VAL A 117 4.39 -3.77 -4.57
C VAL A 117 5.84 -3.54 -4.11
N ARG A 118 6.76 -4.44 -4.47
CA ARG A 118 8.20 -4.23 -4.17
C ARG A 118 8.71 -2.93 -4.79
N SER A 119 8.33 -2.64 -6.03
CA SER A 119 8.76 -1.43 -6.73
C SER A 119 8.13 -0.15 -6.15
N ASP A 120 6.91 -0.22 -5.61
CA ASP A 120 6.29 0.88 -4.85
C ASP A 120 7.07 1.16 -3.56
N LEU A 121 7.38 0.12 -2.78
CA LEU A 121 8.12 0.27 -1.53
C LEU A 121 9.53 0.82 -1.78
N GLU A 122 10.21 0.36 -2.83
CA GLU A 122 11.52 0.88 -3.22
C GLU A 122 11.50 2.37 -3.60
N ARG A 123 10.42 2.82 -4.25
CA ARG A 123 10.20 4.26 -4.49
C ARG A 123 10.00 5.03 -3.20
N LEU A 124 9.17 4.51 -2.28
CA LEU A 124 8.96 5.11 -0.96
C LEU A 124 10.30 5.26 -0.21
N ARG A 125 11.16 4.24 -0.25
CA ARG A 125 12.52 4.33 0.30
C ARG A 125 13.30 5.47 -0.33
N GLY A 126 13.35 5.53 -1.66
CA GLY A 126 14.10 6.56 -2.39
C GLY A 126 13.69 8.01 -2.07
N LEU A 127 12.44 8.24 -1.65
CA LEU A 127 11.94 9.56 -1.23
C LEU A 127 12.32 9.95 0.21
N LEU A 128 12.75 8.97 1.02
CA LEU A 128 13.02 9.14 2.45
C LEU A 128 14.51 8.97 2.83
N LEU A 129 15.36 8.72 1.83
CA LEU A 129 16.82 8.71 1.96
C LEU A 129 17.42 10.11 2.11
#